data_AF-A0A535S8L7-F1
#
_entry.id   AF-A0A535S8L7-F1
#
_cell.length_a   1.000
_cell.length_b   1.000
_cell.length_c   1.000
_cell.angle_alpha   90.00
_cell.angle_beta   90.00
_cell.angle_gamma   90.00
#
_symmetry.space_group_name_H-M   'P 1'
#
loop_
_entity.id
_entity.type
_entity.pdbx_description
1 polymer ?
#
loop_
_entity_poly.entity_id
_entity_poly.type
_entity_poly.pdbx_seq_one_letter_code
_entity_poly.pdbx_strand_id
1 'polypeptide(L)'
;MAERIKKEDFVRRLAAHMNTDETTASAWVDGVIETLYESFKAGESVTLPGFGGFYVRPEPESWVFKFNPGQRLRALFGWSSTFTGKL
;
A
#
# COMPACT_ATOMS: atom_id res chain seq x y z
N MET A 1 15.60 -14.02 10.24
CA MET A 1 14.19 -13.76 9.85
C MET A 1 13.93 -12.29 10.06
N ALA A 2 13.31 -11.60 9.10
CA ALA A 2 12.89 -10.22 9.31
C ALA A 2 11.78 -10.18 10.36
N GLU A 3 11.86 -9.24 11.30
CA GLU A 3 10.81 -9.00 12.28
C GLU A 3 9.50 -8.61 11.57
N ARG A 4 8.41 -9.30 11.89
CA ARG A 4 7.10 -9.02 11.31
C ARG A 4 6.31 -8.13 12.26
N ILE A 5 5.99 -6.92 11.81
CA ILE A 5 5.04 -6.05 12.53
C ILE A 5 3.61 -6.59 12.34
N LYS A 6 2.82 -6.57 13.41
CA LYS A 6 1.38 -6.89 13.32
C LYS A 6 0.57 -5.64 12.99
N LYS A 7 -0.72 -5.81 12.67
CA LYS A 7 -1.63 -4.69 12.36
C LYS A 7 -1.70 -3.72 13.54
N GLU A 8 -1.75 -4.23 14.77
CA GLU A 8 -1.86 -3.42 15.98
C GLU A 8 -0.65 -2.49 16.15
N ASP A 9 0.56 -3.00 15.90
CA ASP A 9 1.78 -2.19 15.95
C ASP A 9 1.82 -1.14 14.83
N PHE A 10 1.32 -1.48 13.64
CA PHE A 10 1.21 -0.55 12.53
C PHE A 10 0.20 0.57 12.84
N VAL A 11 -0.98 0.23 13.37
CA VAL A 11 -2.01 1.20 13.78
C VAL A 11 -1.49 2.16 14.85
N ARG A 12 -0.77 1.66 15.86
CA ARG A 12 -0.11 2.50 16.87
C ARG A 12 0.85 3.52 16.26
N ARG A 13 1.70 3.06 15.34
CA ARG A 13 2.66 3.94 14.64
C ARG A 13 1.93 4.97 13.77
N LEU A 14 0.86 4.56 13.09
CA LEU A 14 0.05 5.46 12.27
C LEU A 14 -0.67 6.52 13.12
N ALA A 15 -1.29 6.11 14.23
CA ALA A 15 -1.96 7.01 15.17
C ALA A 15 -1.01 8.09 15.69
N ALA A 16 0.20 7.69 16.12
CA ALA A 16 1.24 8.61 16.57
C ALA A 16 1.71 9.56 15.43
N HIS A 17 1.93 9.04 14.22
CA HIS A 17 2.37 9.85 13.09
C HIS A 17 1.32 10.88 12.65
N MET A 18 0.04 10.50 12.72
CA MET A 18 -1.09 11.32 12.30
C MET A 18 -1.65 12.20 13.44
N ASN A 19 -1.09 12.10 14.66
CA ASN A 19 -1.59 12.78 15.85
C ASN A 19 -3.10 12.52 16.09
N THR A 20 -3.50 11.26 16.03
CA THR A 20 -4.88 10.79 16.22
C THR A 20 -4.92 9.59 17.16
N ASP A 21 -6.11 9.11 17.52
CA ASP A 21 -6.29 7.93 18.37
C ASP A 21 -6.21 6.61 17.55
N GLU A 22 -5.91 5.50 18.24
CA GLU A 22 -5.78 4.18 17.60
C GLU A 22 -7.09 3.67 16.97
N THR A 23 -8.25 4.11 17.45
CA THR A 23 -9.55 3.71 16.90
C THR A 23 -9.75 4.35 15.53
N THR A 24 -9.51 5.66 15.43
CA THR A 24 -9.55 6.41 14.18
C THR A 24 -8.52 5.87 13.19
N ALA A 25 -7.28 5.65 13.62
CA ALA A 25 -6.23 5.08 12.77
C ALA A 25 -6.57 3.66 12.28
N SER A 26 -7.15 2.80 13.14
CA SER A 26 -7.60 1.47 12.71
C SER A 26 -8.70 1.58 11.65
N ALA A 27 -9.69 2.45 11.86
CA ALA A 27 -10.76 2.66 10.90
C ALA A 27 -10.24 3.14 9.53
N TRP A 28 -9.20 3.98 9.50
CA TRP A 28 -8.56 4.38 8.24
C TRP A 28 -7.83 3.23 7.55
N VAL A 29 -7.09 2.40 8.30
CA VAL A 29 -6.42 1.23 7.74
C VAL A 29 -7.43 0.27 7.13
N ASP A 30 -8.52 -0.01 7.86
CA ASP A 30 -9.59 -0.87 7.38
C ASP A 30 -10.30 -0.27 6.16
N GLY A 31 -10.60 1.03 6.19
CA GLY A 31 -11.21 1.73 5.06
C GLY A 31 -10.35 1.68 3.79
N VAL A 32 -9.03 1.87 3.91
CA VAL A 32 -8.11 1.75 2.76
C VAL A 32 -8.09 0.33 2.21
N ILE A 33 -8.06 -0.69 3.08
CA ILE A 33 -8.04 -2.10 2.66
C ILE A 33 -9.33 -2.45 1.92
N GLU A 34 -10.50 -2.11 2.48
CA GLU A 34 -11.78 -2.39 1.85
C GLU A 34 -11.96 -1.63 0.53
N THR A 35 -11.57 -0.35 0.48
CA THR A 35 -11.59 0.44 -0.76
C THR A 35 -10.75 -0.21 -1.87
N LEU A 36 -9.56 -0.72 -1.52
CA LEU A 36 -8.72 -1.46 -2.48
C LEU A 36 -9.41 -2.76 -2.93
N TYR A 37 -10.02 -3.52 -2.02
CA TYR A 37 -10.75 -4.74 -2.38
C TYR A 37 -11.92 -4.46 -3.33
N GLU A 38 -12.69 -3.41 -3.08
CA GLU A 38 -13.80 -3.01 -3.95
C GLU A 38 -13.30 -2.61 -5.34
N SER A 39 -12.25 -1.79 -5.41
CA SER A 39 -11.61 -1.39 -6.68
C SER A 39 -11.14 -2.63 -7.45
N PHE A 40 -10.45 -3.56 -6.78
CA PHE A 40 -9.95 -4.77 -7.42
C PHE A 40 -11.08 -5.70 -7.87
N LYS A 41 -12.15 -5.87 -7.09
CA LYS A 41 -13.33 -6.64 -7.52
C LYS A 41 -13.98 -6.07 -8.77
N ALA A 42 -13.95 -4.75 -8.94
CA ALA A 42 -14.42 -4.07 -10.14
C ALA A 42 -13.47 -4.18 -11.34
N GLY A 43 -12.29 -4.81 -11.17
CA GLY A 43 -11.27 -4.93 -12.22
C GLY A 43 -10.41 -3.67 -12.37
N GLU A 44 -10.46 -2.75 -11.41
CA GLU A 44 -9.79 -1.47 -11.48
C GLU A 44 -8.35 -1.55 -10.94
N SER A 45 -7.43 -0.87 -11.62
CA SER A 45 -6.07 -0.69 -11.15
C SER A 45 -5.98 0.56 -10.26
N VAL A 46 -5.22 0.49 -9.17
CA VAL A 46 -5.06 1.61 -8.22
C VAL A 46 -3.61 2.06 -8.18
N THR A 47 -3.37 3.36 -8.36
CA THR A 47 -2.03 3.97 -8.22
C THR A 47 -1.99 4.88 -7.00
N LEU A 48 -1.04 4.64 -6.11
CA LEU A 48 -0.74 5.46 -4.93
C LEU A 48 0.62 6.14 -5.15
N PRO A 49 0.66 7.42 -5.56
CA PRO A 49 1.91 8.13 -5.82
C PRO A 49 2.88 8.04 -4.63
N GLY A 50 4.15 7.77 -4.94
CA GLY A 50 5.19 7.56 -3.93
C GLY A 50 5.25 6.16 -3.32
N PHE A 51 4.17 5.36 -3.40
CA PHE A 51 4.17 3.97 -2.94
C PHE A 51 4.29 2.99 -4.11
N GLY A 52 3.39 3.07 -5.09
CA GLY A 52 3.36 2.16 -6.23
C GLY A 52 1.98 2.04 -6.87
N GLY A 53 1.85 1.11 -7.81
CA GLY A 53 0.58 0.83 -8.48
C GLY A 53 0.22 -0.64 -8.44
N PHE A 54 -1.04 -0.94 -8.14
CA PHE A 54 -1.65 -2.25 -8.28
C PHE A 54 -2.24 -2.34 -9.69
N TYR A 55 -1.62 -3.15 -10.54
CA TYR A 55 -2.16 -3.50 -11.84
C TYR A 55 -3.11 -4.67 -11.69
N VAL A 56 -4.33 -4.47 -12.18
CA VAL A 56 -5.41 -5.44 -12.18
C VAL A 56 -5.95 -5.57 -13.61
N ARG A 57 -6.06 -6.82 -14.09
CA ARG A 57 -6.73 -7.14 -15.34
C ARG A 57 -7.51 -8.45 -15.18
N PRO A 58 -8.85 -8.41 -15.21
CA PRO A 58 -9.67 -9.60 -15.32
C PRO A 58 -9.43 -10.32 -16.65
N GLU A 59 -9.39 -11.64 -16.62
CA GLU A 59 -9.36 -12.52 -17.78
C GLU A 59 -10.54 -13.52 -17.71
N PRO A 60 -10.90 -14.21 -18.80
CA PRO A 60 -12.09 -15.08 -18.81
C PRO A 60 -12.13 -16.14 -17.70
N GLU A 61 -10.97 -16.68 -17.31
CA GLU A 61 -10.84 -17.73 -16.29
C GLU A 61 -9.84 -17.37 -15.17
N SER A 62 -9.31 -16.14 -15.17
CA SER A 62 -8.16 -15.78 -14.35
C SER A 62 -8.10 -14.28 -14.04
N TRP A 63 -7.14 -13.88 -13.21
CA TRP A 63 -6.84 -12.49 -12.91
C TRP A 63 -5.34 -12.25 -12.98
N VAL A 64 -4.93 -11.18 -13.67
CA VAL A 64 -3.57 -10.65 -13.54
C VAL A 64 -3.56 -9.61 -12.44
N PHE A 65 -2.84 -9.89 -11.35
CA PHE A 65 -2.63 -8.97 -10.23
C PHE A 65 -1.13 -8.75 -10.00
N LYS A 66 -0.67 -7.50 -10.06
CA LYS A 66 0.74 -7.15 -9.84
C LYS A 66 0.86 -5.87 -9.02
N PHE A 67 1.74 -5.86 -8.03
CA PHE A 67 2.19 -4.62 -7.41
C PHE A 67 3.47 -4.15 -8.12
N ASN A 68 3.45 -2.92 -8.62
CA ASN A 68 4.56 -2.24 -9.25
C ASN A 68 5.11 -1.18 -8.27
N PRO A 69 6.27 -1.43 -7.63
CA PRO A 69 6.85 -0.51 -6.65
C PRO A 69 7.16 0.85 -7.27
N GLY A 70 6.73 1.92 -6.59
CA GLY A 70 7.00 3.30 -6.97
C GLY A 70 8.48 3.67 -6.80
N GLN A 71 8.90 4.78 -7.41
CA GLN A 71 10.32 5.18 -7.42
C GLN A 71 10.92 5.34 -6.02
N ARG A 72 10.14 5.80 -5.03
CA ARG A 72 10.61 5.91 -3.64
C ARG A 72 10.91 4.55 -3.01
N LEU A 73 10.04 3.54 -3.21
CA LEU A 73 10.32 2.17 -2.76
C LEU A 73 11.51 1.55 -3.51
N ARG A 74 11.60 1.78 -4.82
CA ARG A 74 12.75 1.31 -5.62
C ARG A 74 14.06 1.88 -5.06
N ALA A 75 14.09 3.16 -4.73
CA ALA A 75 15.26 3.79 -4.11
C ALA A 75 15.52 3.23 -2.70
N LEU A 76 14.49 3.05 -1.87
CA LEU A 76 14.61 2.45 -0.53
C LEU A 76 15.25 1.05 -0.56
N PHE A 77 14.95 0.25 -1.59
CA PHE A 77 15.51 -1.10 -1.75
C PHE A 77 16.81 -1.16 -2.57
N GLY A 78 17.39 -0.02 -2.95
CA GLY A 78 18.63 0.03 -3.72
C GLY A 78 18.48 -0.42 -5.18
N TRP A 79 17.27 -0.43 -5.72
CA TRP A 79 17.01 -0.73 -7.12
C TRP A 79 17.19 0.51 -8.00
N SER A 80 17.31 0.30 -9.32
CA SER A 80 17.30 1.40 -10.29
C SER A 80 16.07 2.28 -10.08
N SER A 81 16.30 3.54 -9.69
CA SER A 81 15.27 4.51 -9.33
C SER A 81 15.63 5.90 -9.85
N THR A 82 14.61 6.68 -10.20
CA THR A 82 14.74 8.10 -10.55
C THR A 82 14.32 9.03 -9.41
N PHE A 83 14.11 8.51 -8.20
CA PHE A 83 13.72 9.31 -7.03
C PHE A 83 14.89 10.17 -6.54
N THR A 84 14.65 11.48 -6.36
CA THR A 84 15.69 12.46 -5.98
C THR A 84 15.46 13.09 -4.59
N GLY A 85 14.51 12.56 -3.81
CA GLY A 85 14.20 13.06 -2.46
C GLY A 85 14.98 12.37 -1.35
N LYS A 86 14.81 12.88 -0.11
CA LYS A 86 15.27 12.17 1.09
C LYS A 86 14.40 10.93 1.30
N LEU A 87 15.04 9.79 1.54
CA LEU A 87 14.35 8.55 1.90
C LEU A 87 13.83 8.61 3.32
#